data_AF-A0AAU5ZP96-F1
#
_entry.id   AF-A0AAU5ZP96-F1
#
_cell.length_a   1.000
_cell.length_b   1.000
_cell.length_c   1.000
_cell.angle_alpha   90.00
_cell.angle_beta   90.00
_cell.angle_gamma   90.00
#
_symmetry.space_group_name_H-M   'P 1'
#
loop_
_entity.id
_entity.type
_entity.pdbx_description
1 polymer ?
#
loop_
_entity_poly.entity_id
_entity_poly.type
_entity_poly.pdbx_seq_one_letter_code
_entity_poly.pdbx_strand_id
1 'polypeptide(L)'
;MITIATPSGTVRAVPSEADATGSVLYSLTGAARGTVHVTATSSPARWDQFDAVRASLGSASAVRELPAEPLVRIRGRAYQGSTVRVLAHSADVPWGWQGPVSLVDTDDRPAPEQASQTLTAILRACAADYAGRSDFARLQLAARRHDTPQLLKWLDAMISYAERAQACYLEEAEAHRVQAARSLAAWWTLARWFTSRPHPVLALLLAPDRESLAHRAEYLPKWVEISKGAADEEGRRLTLFRSEYEGLARPAAAPENRDRPYFVVGQWKGGGDVDIWHVEEAPADPGERADLCDEYREDADNAFGSVETVYAASPEAAAAQARREARETSERRIHRDLTRP
;
A
#
# COMPACT_ATOMS: atom_id res chain seq x y z
N MET A 1 24.05 -7.82 -10.77
CA MET A 1 24.06 -7.11 -12.08
C MET A 1 22.99 -7.73 -12.94
N ILE A 2 22.14 -6.91 -13.57
CA ILE A 2 21.09 -7.37 -14.48
C ILE A 2 21.35 -6.90 -15.91
N THR A 3 20.99 -7.73 -16.88
CA THR A 3 21.09 -7.42 -18.32
C THR A 3 19.69 -7.34 -18.90
N ILE A 4 19.39 -6.23 -19.56
CA ILE A 4 18.04 -5.88 -20.02
C ILE A 4 18.10 -5.70 -21.54
N ALA A 5 17.38 -6.55 -22.28
CA ALA A 5 17.18 -6.35 -23.70
C ALA A 5 16.09 -5.28 -23.92
N THR A 6 16.41 -4.22 -24.66
CA THR A 6 15.47 -3.12 -24.91
C THR A 6 15.41 -2.77 -26.40
N PRO A 7 14.37 -2.06 -26.86
CA PRO A 7 14.28 -1.57 -28.23
C PRO A 7 15.44 -0.65 -28.65
N SER A 8 16.13 0.01 -27.71
CA SER A 8 17.31 0.84 -27.99
C SER A 8 18.63 0.07 -27.99
N GLY A 9 18.60 -1.22 -27.64
CA GLY A 9 19.78 -2.09 -27.47
C GLY A 9 19.90 -2.63 -26.05
N THR A 10 20.97 -3.38 -25.78
CA THR A 10 21.21 -3.98 -24.46
C THR A 10 21.64 -2.94 -23.44
N VAL A 11 21.01 -2.96 -22.26
CA VAL A 11 21.36 -2.14 -21.10
C VAL A 11 21.82 -3.06 -19.97
N ARG A 12 22.90 -2.70 -19.29
CA ARG A 12 23.33 -3.37 -18.06
C ARG A 12 23.07 -2.44 -16.88
N ALA A 13 22.43 -2.95 -15.85
CA ALA A 13 22.20 -2.21 -14.61
C ALA A 13 22.95 -2.90 -13.46
N VAL A 14 23.75 -2.11 -12.75
CA VAL A 14 24.55 -2.56 -11.61
C VAL A 14 23.99 -1.93 -10.35
N PRO A 15 23.41 -2.72 -9.42
CA PRO A 15 22.91 -2.19 -8.15
C PRO A 15 24.07 -1.79 -7.23
N SER A 16 23.91 -0.69 -6.50
CA SER A 16 24.72 -0.33 -5.35
C SER A 16 24.29 -1.09 -4.10
N GLU A 17 25.02 -0.89 -3.00
CA GLU A 17 24.48 -1.18 -1.68
C GLU A 17 23.26 -0.29 -1.39
N ALA A 18 22.37 -0.81 -0.54
CA ALA A 18 21.21 -0.06 -0.10
C ALA A 18 21.62 1.02 0.90
N ASP A 19 21.00 2.19 0.79
CA ASP A 19 21.21 3.29 1.72
C ASP A 19 20.41 3.12 3.03
N ALA A 20 20.53 4.10 3.93
CA ALA A 20 19.81 4.10 5.22
C ALA A 20 18.28 4.17 5.08
N THR A 21 17.77 4.59 3.92
CA THR A 21 16.32 4.64 3.61
C THR A 21 15.82 3.32 3.03
N GLY A 22 16.72 2.35 2.79
CA GLY A 22 16.40 1.09 2.11
C GLY A 22 16.37 1.22 0.58
N SER A 23 16.79 2.36 0.03
CA SER A 23 16.80 2.58 -1.40
C SER A 23 18.07 2.05 -2.05
N VAL A 24 17.96 1.58 -3.29
CA VAL A 24 19.08 1.03 -4.08
C VAL A 24 19.21 1.82 -5.38
N LEU A 25 20.44 2.25 -5.67
CA LEU A 25 20.78 2.94 -6.91
C LEU A 25 21.29 1.94 -7.94
N TYR A 26 20.73 1.96 -9.14
CA TYR A 26 21.15 1.16 -10.27
C TYR A 26 21.91 2.03 -11.27
N SER A 27 23.21 1.78 -11.42
CA SER A 27 24.03 2.44 -12.44
C SER A 27 23.84 1.76 -13.79
N LEU A 28 23.41 2.52 -14.80
CA LEU A 28 23.13 2.02 -16.14
C LEU A 28 24.32 2.21 -17.10
N THR A 29 24.60 1.18 -17.89
CA THR A 29 25.58 1.21 -18.99
C THR A 29 25.04 0.53 -20.26
N GLY A 30 25.63 0.82 -21.41
CA GLY A 30 25.19 0.29 -22.71
C GLY A 30 24.31 1.27 -23.48
N ALA A 31 23.18 0.81 -23.98
CA ALA A 31 22.24 1.59 -24.80
C ALA A 31 21.56 2.76 -24.04
N ALA A 32 21.52 2.70 -22.72
CA ALA A 32 21.12 3.77 -21.82
C ALA A 32 22.19 3.98 -20.76
N ARG A 33 22.39 5.21 -20.32
CA ARG A 33 23.36 5.60 -19.26
C ARG A 33 22.70 6.49 -18.23
N GLY A 34 23.15 6.46 -16.99
CA GLY A 34 22.58 7.26 -15.90
C GLY A 34 22.22 6.36 -14.72
N THR A 35 21.28 6.80 -13.90
CA THR A 35 20.90 6.08 -12.68
C THR A 35 19.40 5.83 -12.59
N VAL A 36 19.03 4.72 -11.96
CA VAL A 36 17.65 4.42 -11.56
C VAL A 36 17.63 4.22 -10.06
N HIS A 37 16.78 4.96 -9.37
CA HIS A 37 16.59 4.83 -7.94
C HIS A 37 15.37 3.95 -7.67
N VAL A 38 15.55 2.90 -6.87
CA VAL A 38 14.48 1.96 -6.54
C VAL A 38 14.32 1.86 -5.03
N THR A 39 13.08 1.98 -4.57
CA THR A 39 12.77 1.91 -3.14
C THR A 39 11.40 1.27 -2.90
N ALA A 40 11.26 0.58 -1.77
CA ALA A 40 9.96 0.15 -1.29
C ALA A 40 9.12 1.38 -0.91
N THR A 41 7.81 1.32 -1.11
CA THR A 41 6.91 2.44 -0.86
C THR A 41 5.53 1.93 -0.46
N SER A 42 4.70 2.85 0.01
CA SER A 42 3.32 2.56 0.36
C SER A 42 2.48 2.20 -0.86
N SER A 43 1.45 1.38 -0.65
CA SER A 43 0.48 1.03 -1.68
C SER A 43 -0.20 2.28 -2.17
N PRO A 44 -0.41 2.43 -3.48
CA PRO A 44 -1.20 3.53 -4.01
C PRO A 44 -2.65 3.54 -3.52
N ALA A 45 -3.16 2.36 -3.13
CA ALA A 45 -4.52 2.21 -2.62
C ALA A 45 -4.62 2.31 -1.09
N ARG A 46 -3.51 2.12 -0.37
CA ARG A 46 -3.43 2.03 1.10
C ARG A 46 -2.06 2.51 1.57
N TRP A 47 -2.02 3.64 2.26
CA TRP A 47 -0.76 4.25 2.66
C TRP A 47 -0.11 3.58 3.85
N ASP A 48 -0.88 2.87 4.67
CA ASP A 48 -0.39 2.05 5.78
C ASP A 48 0.37 0.79 5.35
N GLN A 49 0.22 0.36 4.09
CA GLN A 49 0.81 -0.87 3.57
C GLN A 49 2.02 -0.56 2.69
N PHE A 50 3.23 -0.97 3.10
CA PHE A 50 4.47 -0.78 2.31
C PHE A 50 4.68 -1.89 1.27
N ASP A 51 3.63 -2.29 0.56
CA ASP A 51 3.61 -3.45 -0.34
C ASP A 51 3.91 -3.10 -1.81
N ALA A 52 4.47 -1.91 -2.08
CA ALA A 52 4.80 -1.47 -3.41
C ALA A 52 6.30 -1.17 -3.55
N VAL A 53 6.79 -1.20 -4.79
CA VAL A 53 8.16 -0.81 -5.15
C VAL A 53 8.09 0.25 -6.21
N ARG A 54 8.75 1.37 -5.97
CA ARG A 54 8.86 2.45 -6.96
C ARG A 54 10.24 2.47 -7.56
N ALA A 55 10.30 2.54 -8.89
CA ALA A 55 11.53 2.82 -9.63
C ALA A 55 11.40 4.19 -10.29
N SER A 56 12.44 5.03 -10.16
CA SER A 56 12.48 6.39 -10.70
C SER A 56 13.76 6.60 -11.49
N LEU A 57 13.68 7.35 -12.59
CA LEU A 57 14.84 7.74 -13.39
C LEU A 57 15.55 8.90 -12.66
N GLY A 58 16.85 8.74 -12.36
CA GLY A 58 17.63 9.66 -11.52
C GLY A 58 17.63 9.29 -10.04
N SER A 59 18.43 10.02 -9.26
CA SER A 59 18.63 9.79 -7.81
C SER A 59 17.79 10.77 -7.00
N ALA A 60 16.54 10.44 -6.64
CA ALA A 60 15.77 11.24 -5.69
C ALA A 60 14.70 10.44 -4.95
N SER A 61 14.39 10.89 -3.73
CA SER A 61 13.25 10.39 -2.96
C SER A 61 11.95 10.80 -3.64
N ALA A 62 11.23 9.79 -4.12
CA ALA A 62 10.30 9.91 -5.23
C ALA A 62 8.94 10.56 -4.89
N VAL A 63 8.75 11.13 -3.70
CA VAL A 63 7.51 11.82 -3.34
C VAL A 63 7.71 13.35 -3.25
N ARG A 64 8.93 13.85 -3.04
CA ARG A 64 9.15 15.27 -2.74
C ARG A 64 10.39 15.90 -3.38
N GLU A 65 11.30 15.10 -3.92
CA GLU A 65 12.56 15.62 -4.44
C GLU A 65 12.62 15.50 -5.97
N LEU A 66 13.12 16.56 -6.61
CA LEU A 66 13.44 16.53 -8.04
C LEU A 66 14.55 15.49 -8.27
N PRO A 67 14.48 14.70 -9.36
CA PRO A 67 15.51 13.72 -9.69
C PRO A 67 16.90 14.36 -9.70
N ALA A 68 17.82 13.88 -8.87
CA ALA A 68 19.20 14.31 -8.97
C ALA A 68 19.88 13.66 -10.18
N GLU A 69 20.80 14.40 -10.79
CA GLU A 69 21.66 13.87 -11.83
C GLU A 69 22.56 12.74 -11.29
N PRO A 70 22.91 11.74 -12.13
CA PRO A 70 22.68 11.68 -13.57
C PRO A 70 21.34 11.02 -13.94
N LEU A 71 20.50 11.79 -14.64
CA LEU A 71 19.30 11.31 -15.31
C LEU A 71 19.62 10.24 -16.35
N VAL A 72 18.64 9.38 -16.64
CA VAL A 72 18.80 8.33 -17.66
C VAL A 72 18.79 8.96 -19.04
N ARG A 73 19.88 8.72 -19.80
CA ARG A 73 20.10 9.23 -21.15
C ARG A 73 20.00 8.12 -22.18
N ILE A 74 19.21 8.35 -23.23
CA ILE A 74 19.12 7.51 -24.42
C ILE A 74 19.42 8.40 -25.64
N ARG A 75 20.43 8.02 -26.43
CA ARG A 75 20.89 8.79 -27.61
C ARG A 75 21.11 10.29 -27.31
N GLY A 76 21.69 10.58 -26.16
CA GLY A 76 22.03 11.95 -25.74
C GLY A 76 20.91 12.77 -25.09
N ARG A 77 19.65 12.31 -25.12
CA ARG A 77 18.53 12.95 -24.41
C ARG A 77 18.36 12.37 -23.02
N ALA A 78 18.24 13.23 -22.01
CA ALA A 78 17.98 12.86 -20.62
C ALA A 78 16.47 12.79 -20.36
N TYR A 79 16.05 11.79 -19.60
CA TYR A 79 14.66 11.53 -19.29
C TYR A 79 14.44 11.42 -17.77
N GLN A 80 13.26 11.86 -17.35
CA GLN A 80 12.72 11.70 -16.02
C GLN A 80 11.39 10.91 -16.07
N GLY A 81 10.97 10.41 -14.92
CA GLY A 81 9.74 9.64 -14.76
C GLY A 81 9.91 8.47 -13.80
N SER A 82 8.80 7.81 -13.46
CA SER A 82 8.79 6.72 -12.49
C SER A 82 7.73 5.68 -12.81
N THR A 83 7.82 4.49 -12.20
CA THR A 83 6.75 3.49 -12.20
C THR A 83 6.64 2.88 -10.81
N VAL A 84 5.46 2.37 -10.48
CA VAL A 84 5.21 1.66 -9.22
C VAL A 84 4.75 0.25 -9.52
N ARG A 85 5.40 -0.74 -8.90
CA ARG A 85 5.00 -2.14 -8.87
C ARG A 85 4.25 -2.42 -7.57
N VAL A 86 3.06 -2.98 -7.65
CA VAL A 86 2.31 -3.50 -6.50
C VAL A 86 2.67 -4.97 -6.31
N LEU A 87 3.16 -5.34 -5.13
CA LEU A 87 3.72 -6.68 -4.88
C LEU A 87 2.64 -7.75 -4.65
N ALA A 88 1.41 -7.36 -4.34
CA ALA A 88 0.26 -8.27 -4.28
C ALA A 88 -0.08 -8.91 -5.65
N HIS A 89 0.53 -8.43 -6.73
CA HIS A 89 0.30 -8.90 -8.09
C HIS A 89 1.60 -9.46 -8.70
N SER A 90 1.46 -10.42 -9.62
CA SER A 90 2.59 -10.93 -10.38
C SER A 90 3.29 -9.79 -11.15
N ALA A 91 4.61 -9.90 -11.33
CA ALA A 91 5.36 -8.95 -12.16
C ALA A 91 4.91 -8.96 -13.63
N ASP A 92 4.35 -10.09 -14.09
CA ASP A 92 3.97 -10.31 -15.48
C ASP A 92 2.62 -9.71 -15.85
N VAL A 93 1.80 -9.33 -14.85
CA VAL A 93 0.49 -8.76 -15.12
C VAL A 93 0.58 -7.24 -15.31
N PRO A 94 0.06 -6.67 -16.42
CA PRO A 94 0.17 -5.24 -16.68
C PRO A 94 -0.44 -4.35 -15.58
N TRP A 95 -1.52 -4.77 -14.93
CA TRP A 95 -2.18 -4.05 -13.83
C TRP A 95 -1.45 -4.14 -12.48
N GLY A 96 -0.45 -5.02 -12.36
CA GLY A 96 0.48 -5.02 -11.23
C GLY A 96 1.44 -3.82 -11.25
N TRP A 97 1.39 -3.03 -12.33
CA TRP A 97 2.16 -1.81 -12.50
C TRP A 97 1.21 -0.64 -12.60
N GLN A 98 1.44 0.38 -11.77
CA GLN A 98 0.98 1.71 -12.13
C GLN A 98 1.90 2.21 -13.22
N GLY A 99 1.28 2.53 -14.36
CA GLY A 99 1.97 2.89 -15.60
C GLY A 99 3.04 3.96 -15.37
N PRO A 100 4.03 4.06 -16.27
CA PRO A 100 5.08 5.05 -16.11
C PRO A 100 4.47 6.46 -16.00
N VAL A 101 4.68 7.11 -14.86
CA VAL A 101 4.24 8.48 -14.63
C VAL A 101 5.28 9.40 -15.24
N SER A 102 4.82 10.25 -16.18
CA SER A 102 5.60 11.35 -16.76
C SER A 102 6.96 10.95 -17.35
N LEU A 103 6.98 9.97 -18.27
CA LEU A 103 8.19 9.71 -19.08
C LEU A 103 8.41 10.84 -20.08
N VAL A 104 9.13 11.87 -19.63
CA VAL A 104 9.41 13.09 -20.38
C VAL A 104 10.90 13.39 -20.38
N ASP A 105 11.36 14.17 -21.36
CA ASP A 105 12.71 14.73 -21.34
C ASP A 105 12.81 15.95 -20.41
N THR A 106 13.99 16.55 -20.32
CA THR A 106 14.24 17.74 -19.48
C THR A 106 13.50 19.00 -19.94
N ASP A 107 12.91 18.99 -21.13
CA ASP A 107 12.08 20.07 -21.67
C ASP A 107 10.57 19.71 -21.58
N ASP A 108 10.21 18.75 -20.72
CA ASP A 108 8.87 18.22 -20.51
C ASP A 108 8.19 17.64 -21.77
N ARG A 109 8.98 17.27 -22.78
CA ARG A 109 8.44 16.63 -24.00
C ARG A 109 8.29 15.14 -23.76
N PRO A 110 7.17 14.53 -24.20
CA PRO A 110 6.96 13.09 -24.04
C PRO A 110 8.06 12.30 -24.74
N ALA A 111 8.52 11.23 -24.09
CA ALA A 111 9.52 10.33 -24.66
C ALA A 111 8.99 9.70 -25.97
N PRO A 112 9.79 9.70 -27.06
CA PRO A 112 9.44 8.95 -28.28
C PRO A 112 9.16 7.48 -27.96
N GLU A 113 8.32 6.82 -28.75
CA GLU A 113 7.84 5.45 -28.47
C GLU A 113 8.97 4.46 -28.13
N GLN A 114 10.03 4.42 -28.96
CA GLN A 114 11.19 3.57 -28.72
C GLN A 114 11.88 3.85 -27.37
N ALA A 115 12.02 5.14 -27.01
CA ALA A 115 12.62 5.55 -25.75
C ALA A 115 11.69 5.22 -24.58
N SER A 116 10.38 5.47 -24.69
CA SER A 116 9.38 5.14 -23.68
C SER A 116 9.36 3.64 -23.37
N GLN A 117 9.36 2.78 -24.39
CA GLN A 117 9.44 1.32 -24.22
C GLN A 117 10.76 0.90 -23.55
N THR A 118 11.88 1.53 -23.94
CA THR A 118 13.20 1.28 -23.34
C THR A 118 13.23 1.67 -21.85
N LEU A 119 12.77 2.87 -21.50
CA LEU A 119 12.71 3.36 -20.12
C LEU A 119 11.78 2.50 -19.26
N THR A 120 10.62 2.11 -19.81
CA THR A 120 9.68 1.21 -19.12
C THR A 120 10.32 -0.15 -18.83
N ALA A 121 11.01 -0.74 -19.81
CA ALA A 121 11.72 -2.02 -19.61
C ALA A 121 12.80 -1.90 -18.53
N ILE A 122 13.57 -0.80 -18.53
CA ILE A 122 14.59 -0.53 -17.51
C ILE A 122 13.97 -0.41 -16.11
N LEU A 123 12.95 0.44 -15.97
CA LEU A 123 12.28 0.68 -14.69
C LEU A 123 11.66 -0.61 -14.13
N ARG A 124 10.98 -1.38 -14.98
CA ARG A 124 10.39 -2.65 -14.57
C ARG A 124 11.43 -3.69 -14.15
N ALA A 125 12.53 -3.81 -14.90
CA ALA A 125 13.60 -4.74 -14.56
C ALA A 125 14.29 -4.38 -13.24
N CYS A 126 14.56 -3.10 -12.99
CA CYS A 126 15.18 -2.67 -11.73
C CYS A 126 14.22 -2.85 -10.53
N ALA A 127 12.93 -2.55 -10.69
CA ALA A 127 11.93 -2.82 -9.66
C ALA A 127 11.74 -4.33 -9.39
N ALA A 128 11.82 -5.15 -10.44
CA ALA A 128 11.75 -6.61 -10.30
C ALA A 128 12.96 -7.18 -9.55
N ASP A 129 14.16 -6.75 -9.92
CA ASP A 129 15.41 -7.14 -9.25
C ASP A 129 15.40 -6.72 -7.77
N TYR A 130 15.04 -5.46 -7.48
CA TYR A 130 14.94 -4.95 -6.10
C TYR A 130 13.98 -5.76 -5.23
N ALA A 131 12.80 -6.09 -5.74
CA ALA A 131 11.81 -6.89 -5.03
C ALA A 131 12.24 -8.36 -4.83
N GLY A 132 13.11 -8.87 -5.69
CA GLY A 132 13.64 -10.24 -5.62
C GLY A 132 14.84 -10.42 -4.70
N ARG A 133 15.33 -9.34 -4.06
CA ARG A 133 16.51 -9.40 -3.18
C ARG A 133 16.20 -10.19 -1.91
N SER A 134 17.20 -10.93 -1.41
CA SER A 134 17.10 -11.66 -0.14
C SER A 134 16.93 -10.76 1.08
N ASP A 135 17.41 -9.51 1.01
CA ASP A 135 17.28 -8.51 2.07
C ASP A 135 16.04 -7.60 1.91
N PHE A 136 15.13 -7.89 0.96
CA PHE A 136 13.99 -7.03 0.63
C PHE A 136 13.14 -6.64 1.84
N ALA A 137 12.84 -7.58 2.75
CA ALA A 137 12.09 -7.29 3.97
C ALA A 137 12.77 -6.24 4.87
N ARG A 138 14.10 -6.20 4.90
CA ARG A 138 14.87 -5.18 5.63
C ARG A 138 14.76 -3.82 4.97
N LEU A 139 14.82 -3.79 3.63
CA LEU A 139 14.69 -2.57 2.84
C LEU A 139 13.29 -1.97 2.97
N GLN A 140 12.26 -2.80 2.93
CA GLN A 140 10.86 -2.40 3.14
C GLN A 140 10.65 -1.76 4.52
N LEU A 141 11.24 -2.35 5.58
CA LEU A 141 11.17 -1.78 6.93
C LEU A 141 11.92 -0.45 7.03
N ALA A 142 13.09 -0.32 6.39
CA ALA A 142 13.86 0.93 6.35
C ALA A 142 13.06 2.04 5.64
N ALA A 143 12.47 1.74 4.48
CA ALA A 143 11.62 2.67 3.74
C ALA A 143 10.41 3.09 4.57
N ARG A 144 9.73 2.14 5.22
CA ARG A 144 8.62 2.45 6.14
C ARG A 144 9.05 3.41 7.24
N ARG A 145 10.17 3.15 7.91
CA ARG A 145 10.68 4.02 8.97
C ARG A 145 11.01 5.43 8.46
N HIS A 146 11.54 5.53 7.25
CA HIS A 146 11.89 6.80 6.63
C HIS A 146 10.66 7.63 6.22
N ASP A 147 9.68 7.00 5.57
CA ASP A 147 8.53 7.69 4.98
C ASP A 147 7.40 7.96 5.98
N THR A 148 7.19 7.08 6.96
CA THR A 148 6.04 7.14 7.90
C THR A 148 5.88 8.51 8.56
N PRO A 149 6.93 9.17 9.13
CA PRO A 149 6.77 10.48 9.76
C PRO A 149 6.23 11.55 8.81
N GLN A 150 6.66 11.52 7.55
CA GLN A 150 6.24 12.50 6.55
C GLN A 150 4.82 12.24 6.05
N LEU A 151 4.43 10.97 5.94
CA LEU A 151 3.08 10.53 5.61
C LEU A 151 2.10 10.90 6.72
N LEU A 152 2.46 10.65 7.99
CA LEU A 152 1.64 11.02 9.15
C LEU A 152 1.39 12.54 9.21
N LYS A 153 2.45 13.35 9.00
CA LYS A 153 2.30 14.81 8.96
C LYS A 153 1.38 15.28 7.84
N TRP A 154 1.47 14.63 6.67
CA TRP A 154 0.62 14.96 5.53
C TRP A 154 -0.84 14.52 5.76
N LEU A 155 -1.06 13.33 6.32
CA LEU A 155 -2.37 12.83 6.69
C LEU A 155 -3.06 13.70 7.73
N ASP A 156 -2.34 14.16 8.75
CA ASP A 156 -2.85 15.09 9.77
C ASP A 156 -3.37 16.40 9.14
N ALA A 157 -2.61 16.95 8.18
CA ALA A 157 -3.03 18.13 7.42
C ALA A 157 -4.28 17.86 6.57
N MET A 158 -4.37 16.68 5.95
CA MET A 158 -5.54 16.28 5.15
C MET A 158 -6.78 16.02 6.00
N ILE A 159 -6.63 15.40 7.18
CA ILE A 159 -7.70 15.22 8.17
C ILE A 159 -8.24 16.59 8.59
N SER A 160 -7.35 17.49 9.02
CA SER A 160 -7.73 18.84 9.43
C SER A 160 -8.42 19.63 8.31
N TYR A 161 -8.00 19.44 7.05
CA TYR A 161 -8.66 20.05 5.90
C TYR A 161 -10.05 19.47 5.67
N ALA A 162 -10.18 18.14 5.64
CA ALA A 162 -11.44 17.44 5.38
C ALA A 162 -12.48 17.73 6.47
N GLU A 163 -12.08 17.84 7.74
CA GLU A 163 -12.95 18.25 8.84
C GLU A 163 -13.55 19.65 8.61
N ARG A 164 -12.71 20.64 8.25
CA ARG A 164 -13.17 22.00 7.95
C ARG A 164 -14.06 22.04 6.71
N ALA A 165 -13.70 21.30 5.67
CA ALA A 165 -14.48 21.24 4.44
C ALA A 165 -15.85 20.61 4.67
N GLN A 166 -15.90 19.48 5.39
CA GLN A 166 -17.15 18.82 5.77
C GLN A 166 -18.05 19.75 6.59
N ALA A 167 -17.49 20.41 7.63
CA ALA A 167 -18.24 21.35 8.45
C ALA A 167 -18.81 22.51 7.61
N CYS A 168 -18.00 23.09 6.72
CA CYS A 168 -18.44 24.16 5.80
C CYS A 168 -19.62 23.70 4.93
N TYR A 169 -19.53 22.52 4.31
CA TYR A 169 -20.63 21.98 3.49
C TYR A 169 -21.90 21.69 4.29
N LEU A 170 -21.79 21.24 5.54
CA LEU A 170 -22.94 21.05 6.42
C LEU A 170 -23.60 22.39 6.80
N GLU A 171 -22.80 23.41 7.10
CA GLU A 171 -23.29 24.77 7.36
C GLU A 171 -23.98 25.37 6.12
N GLU A 172 -23.40 25.21 4.94
CA GLU A 172 -24.00 25.62 3.66
C GLU A 172 -25.33 24.91 3.41
N ALA A 173 -25.38 23.59 3.61
CA ALA A 173 -26.60 22.80 3.45
C ALA A 173 -27.71 23.30 4.39
N GLU A 174 -27.38 23.61 5.65
CA GLU A 174 -28.33 24.14 6.61
C GLU A 174 -28.79 25.56 6.25
N ALA A 175 -27.87 26.43 5.81
CA ALA A 175 -28.19 27.77 5.34
C ALA A 175 -29.14 27.73 4.14
N HIS A 176 -28.87 26.87 3.15
CA HIS A 176 -29.75 26.66 2.00
C HIS A 176 -31.10 26.09 2.42
N ARG A 177 -31.15 25.18 3.42
CA ARG A 177 -32.40 24.61 3.93
C ARG A 177 -33.28 25.67 4.58
N VAL A 178 -32.70 26.51 5.43
CA VAL A 178 -33.39 27.63 6.08
C VAL A 178 -33.89 28.63 5.03
N GLN A 179 -33.07 28.95 4.03
CA GLN A 179 -33.44 29.87 2.96
C GLN A 179 -34.54 29.30 2.05
N ALA A 180 -34.51 28.00 1.75
CA ALA A 180 -35.53 27.30 0.99
C ALA A 180 -36.88 27.36 1.71
N ALA A 181 -36.90 27.03 3.01
CA ALA A 181 -38.11 27.09 3.83
C ALA A 181 -38.71 28.50 3.87
N ARG A 182 -37.87 29.53 4.05
CA ARG A 182 -38.30 30.94 4.03
C ARG A 182 -38.85 31.34 2.66
N SER A 183 -38.16 30.98 1.58
CA SER A 183 -38.56 31.32 0.20
C SER A 183 -39.88 30.65 -0.17
N LEU A 184 -40.06 29.38 0.19
CA LEU A 184 -41.30 28.64 -0.05
C LEU A 184 -42.48 29.20 0.75
N ALA A 185 -42.28 29.56 2.02
CA ALA A 185 -43.30 30.19 2.84
C ALA A 185 -43.71 31.58 2.31
N ALA A 186 -42.74 32.37 1.87
CA ALA A 186 -42.98 33.66 1.22
C ALA A 186 -43.75 33.50 -0.10
N TRP A 187 -43.32 32.54 -0.94
CA TRP A 187 -43.98 32.23 -2.20
C TRP A 187 -45.46 31.84 -2.00
N TRP A 188 -45.75 30.91 -1.08
CA TRP A 188 -47.13 30.52 -0.76
C TRP A 188 -47.98 31.67 -0.21
N THR A 189 -47.37 32.58 0.53
CA THR A 189 -48.07 33.76 1.08
C THR A 189 -48.43 34.74 -0.04
N LEU A 190 -47.49 35.05 -0.93
CA LEU A 190 -47.73 35.91 -2.09
C LEU A 190 -48.74 35.29 -3.07
N ALA A 191 -48.66 33.97 -3.29
CA ALA A 191 -49.63 33.26 -4.13
C ALA A 191 -51.07 33.41 -3.58
N ARG A 192 -51.27 33.20 -2.27
CA ARG A 192 -52.58 33.39 -1.63
C ARG A 192 -53.10 34.83 -1.75
N TRP A 193 -52.23 35.83 -1.60
CA TRP A 193 -52.60 37.22 -1.80
C TRP A 193 -52.96 37.52 -3.24
N PHE A 194 -52.20 37.02 -4.20
CA PHE A 194 -52.47 37.19 -5.63
C PHE A 194 -53.82 36.57 -6.03
N THR A 195 -54.13 35.37 -5.53
CA THR A 195 -55.44 34.73 -5.76
C THR A 195 -56.58 35.57 -5.19
N SER A 196 -56.37 36.20 -4.04
CA SER A 196 -57.39 37.04 -3.39
C SER A 196 -57.53 38.42 -4.06
N ARG A 197 -56.41 38.98 -4.55
CA ARG A 197 -56.30 40.32 -5.14
C ARG A 197 -55.19 40.33 -6.21
N PRO A 198 -55.53 40.10 -7.48
CA PRO A 198 -54.56 40.10 -8.56
C PRO A 198 -53.85 41.46 -8.66
N HIS A 199 -52.51 41.46 -8.64
CA HIS A 199 -51.70 42.68 -8.75
C HIS A 199 -50.44 42.42 -9.61
N PRO A 200 -50.08 43.32 -10.54
CA PRO A 200 -48.98 43.09 -11.49
C PRO A 200 -47.62 42.89 -10.82
N VAL A 201 -47.35 43.58 -9.70
CA VAL A 201 -46.11 43.39 -8.92
C VAL A 201 -46.05 41.99 -8.29
N LEU A 202 -47.18 41.45 -7.82
CA LEU A 202 -47.21 40.09 -7.27
C LEU A 202 -47.02 39.06 -8.39
N ALA A 203 -47.56 39.31 -9.59
CA ALA A 203 -47.33 38.47 -10.76
C ALA A 203 -45.84 38.42 -11.15
N LEU A 204 -45.11 39.53 -11.07
CA LEU A 204 -43.66 39.57 -11.29
C LEU A 204 -42.89 38.77 -10.23
N LEU A 205 -43.21 38.93 -8.94
CA LEU A 205 -42.54 38.20 -7.86
C LEU A 205 -42.79 36.67 -7.88
N LEU A 206 -43.91 36.25 -8.47
CA LEU A 206 -44.30 34.85 -8.66
C LEU A 206 -43.89 34.27 -10.02
N ALA A 207 -43.42 35.11 -10.95
CA ALA A 207 -42.98 34.68 -12.28
C ALA A 207 -41.77 33.73 -12.17
N PRO A 208 -41.54 32.83 -13.13
CA PRO A 208 -40.44 31.85 -13.06
C PRO A 208 -39.06 32.44 -13.46
N ASP A 209 -38.83 33.74 -13.26
CA ASP A 209 -37.55 34.37 -13.59
C ASP A 209 -36.45 33.99 -12.59
N ARG A 210 -35.18 34.22 -12.94
CA ARG A 210 -34.02 33.82 -12.11
C ARG A 210 -33.96 34.51 -10.75
N GLU A 211 -34.60 35.65 -10.57
CA GLU A 211 -34.56 36.40 -9.31
C GLU A 211 -35.80 36.16 -8.43
N SER A 212 -36.82 35.52 -9.00
CA SER A 212 -38.11 35.25 -8.37
C SER A 212 -38.03 34.31 -7.18
N LEU A 213 -39.07 34.40 -6.35
CA LEU A 213 -39.27 33.46 -5.25
C LEU A 213 -39.61 32.06 -5.73
N ALA A 214 -40.26 31.92 -6.90
CA ALA A 214 -40.57 30.64 -7.50
C ALA A 214 -39.29 29.89 -7.89
N HIS A 215 -38.36 30.57 -8.57
CA HIS A 215 -37.07 30.01 -8.93
C HIS A 215 -36.24 29.66 -7.69
N ARG A 216 -36.16 30.57 -6.71
CA ARG A 216 -35.47 30.31 -5.43
C ARG A 216 -36.02 29.10 -4.67
N ALA A 217 -37.34 28.96 -4.59
CA ALA A 217 -37.97 27.81 -3.95
C ALA A 217 -37.67 26.49 -4.68
N GLU A 218 -37.43 26.53 -6.00
CA GLU A 218 -37.09 25.36 -6.81
C GLU A 218 -35.59 24.99 -6.71
N TYR A 219 -34.68 25.96 -6.79
CA TYR A 219 -33.25 25.68 -6.90
C TYR A 219 -32.57 25.50 -5.53
N LEU A 220 -33.02 26.17 -4.47
CA LEU A 220 -32.40 26.07 -3.14
C LEU A 220 -32.42 24.65 -2.56
N PRO A 221 -33.52 23.86 -2.67
CA PRO A 221 -33.51 22.45 -2.27
C PRO A 221 -32.42 21.63 -2.99
N LYS A 222 -32.16 21.90 -4.28
CA LYS A 222 -31.09 21.23 -5.03
C LYS A 222 -29.72 21.56 -4.46
N TRP A 223 -29.47 22.81 -4.03
CA TRP A 223 -28.21 23.14 -3.35
C TRP A 223 -28.08 22.49 -1.98
N VAL A 224 -29.18 22.30 -1.24
CA VAL A 224 -29.13 21.50 0.01
C VAL A 224 -28.62 20.09 -0.30
N GLU A 225 -29.14 19.45 -1.35
CA GLU A 225 -28.70 18.10 -1.76
C GLU A 225 -27.24 18.08 -2.22
N ILE A 226 -26.81 19.07 -3.01
CA ILE A 226 -25.41 19.19 -3.47
C ILE A 226 -24.47 19.37 -2.28
N SER A 227 -24.74 20.31 -1.38
CA SER A 227 -23.91 20.56 -0.21
C SER A 227 -23.89 19.36 0.74
N LYS A 228 -25.03 18.67 0.93
CA LYS A 228 -25.05 17.39 1.68
C LYS A 228 -24.20 16.31 1.01
N GLY A 229 -24.33 16.14 -0.31
CA GLY A 229 -23.52 15.17 -1.05
C GLY A 229 -22.03 15.45 -0.96
N ALA A 230 -21.65 16.73 -1.00
CA ALA A 230 -20.27 17.17 -0.78
C ALA A 230 -19.78 16.88 0.65
N ALA A 231 -20.61 17.17 1.66
CA ALA A 231 -20.31 16.85 3.06
C ALA A 231 -20.16 15.34 3.30
N ASP A 232 -20.99 14.52 2.67
CA ASP A 232 -20.92 13.06 2.76
C ASP A 232 -19.65 12.51 2.10
N GLU A 233 -19.25 13.06 0.95
CA GLU A 233 -18.01 12.71 0.27
C GLU A 233 -16.77 13.08 1.09
N GLU A 234 -16.73 14.30 1.64
CA GLU A 234 -15.65 14.70 2.55
C GLU A 234 -15.66 13.86 3.85
N GLY A 235 -16.83 13.46 4.35
CA GLY A 235 -16.94 12.53 5.48
C GLY A 235 -16.35 11.15 5.18
N ARG A 236 -16.56 10.62 3.97
CA ARG A 236 -15.92 9.38 3.51
C ARG A 236 -14.40 9.52 3.44
N ARG A 237 -13.89 10.62 2.87
CA ARG A 237 -12.45 10.91 2.80
C ARG A 237 -11.83 11.04 4.18
N LEU A 238 -12.49 11.76 5.08
CA LEU A 238 -12.06 11.91 6.47
C LEU A 238 -11.96 10.56 7.18
N THR A 239 -12.94 9.68 7.00
CA THR A 239 -12.93 8.32 7.56
C THR A 239 -11.74 7.51 7.03
N LEU A 240 -11.48 7.59 5.72
CA LEU A 240 -10.32 6.94 5.10
C LEU A 240 -9.01 7.48 5.68
N PHE A 241 -8.82 8.81 5.70
CA PHE A 241 -7.59 9.41 6.21
C PHE A 241 -7.33 9.07 7.67
N ARG A 242 -8.36 9.05 8.51
CA ARG A 242 -8.22 8.62 9.92
C ARG A 242 -7.81 7.15 10.03
N SER A 243 -8.44 6.26 9.26
CA SER A 243 -8.06 4.84 9.22
C SER A 243 -6.60 4.64 8.80
N GLU A 244 -6.16 5.34 7.74
CA GLU A 244 -4.78 5.29 7.25
C GLU A 244 -3.79 5.88 8.27
N TYR A 245 -4.16 6.99 8.92
CA TYR A 245 -3.36 7.59 9.98
C TYR A 245 -3.17 6.63 11.15
N GLU A 246 -4.25 6.01 11.63
CA GLU A 246 -4.19 5.02 12.70
C GLU A 246 -3.35 3.81 12.30
N GLY A 247 -3.50 3.31 11.07
CA GLY A 247 -2.71 2.19 10.54
C GLY A 247 -1.21 2.49 10.48
N LEU A 248 -0.84 3.71 10.06
CA LEU A 248 0.55 4.17 10.00
C LEU A 248 1.14 4.51 11.38
N ALA A 249 0.32 5.08 12.27
CA ALA A 249 0.74 5.53 13.60
C ALA A 249 0.90 4.36 14.57
N ARG A 250 0.19 3.25 14.33
CA ARG A 250 0.51 1.99 15.00
C ARG A 250 1.98 1.69 14.73
N PRO A 251 2.78 1.43 15.77
CA PRO A 251 4.10 0.87 15.56
C PRO A 251 3.95 -0.26 14.55
N ALA A 252 4.75 -0.24 13.49
CA ALA A 252 4.97 -1.49 12.78
C ALA A 252 5.34 -2.46 13.89
N ALA A 253 4.47 -3.44 14.18
CA ALA A 253 4.85 -4.53 15.04
C ALA A 253 6.23 -4.94 14.51
N ALA A 254 7.28 -4.76 15.32
CA ALA A 254 8.62 -5.17 14.91
C ALA A 254 8.41 -6.61 14.47
N PRO A 255 8.61 -6.94 13.18
CA PRO A 255 7.89 -8.00 12.49
C PRO A 255 7.62 -9.14 13.47
N GLU A 256 6.41 -9.14 14.06
CA GLU A 256 6.03 -10.22 14.94
C GLU A 256 5.95 -11.40 13.99
N ASN A 257 6.89 -12.34 14.17
CA ASN A 257 7.15 -13.50 13.32
C ASN A 257 7.97 -13.20 12.06
N ARG A 258 9.29 -13.16 12.23
CA ARG A 258 10.03 -14.17 11.46
C ARG A 258 9.76 -15.46 12.19
N ASP A 259 9.02 -16.38 11.60
CA ASP A 259 9.06 -17.75 12.07
C ASP A 259 10.53 -18.18 12.00
N ARG A 260 11.15 -18.33 13.16
CA ARG A 260 12.53 -18.76 13.28
C ARG A 260 12.53 -20.27 13.41
N PRO A 261 13.52 -20.97 12.84
CA PRO A 261 13.63 -22.40 13.07
C PRO A 261 13.92 -22.62 14.56
N TYR A 262 13.15 -23.48 15.21
CA TYR A 262 13.41 -24.00 16.54
C TYR A 262 13.60 -25.50 16.44
N PHE A 263 14.58 -26.03 17.17
CA PHE A 263 14.64 -27.46 17.45
C PHE A 263 13.68 -27.78 18.57
N VAL A 264 12.75 -28.69 18.31
CA VAL A 264 11.87 -29.28 19.31
C VAL A 264 12.32 -30.71 19.51
N VAL A 265 12.89 -30.99 20.68
CA VAL A 265 13.38 -32.32 21.06
C VAL A 265 12.40 -32.94 22.04
N GLY A 266 11.94 -34.14 21.74
CA GLY A 266 10.99 -34.82 22.60
C GLY A 266 10.65 -36.22 22.13
N GLN A 267 9.76 -36.89 22.86
CA GLN A 267 9.30 -38.23 22.55
C GLN A 267 7.80 -38.25 22.28
N TRP A 268 7.43 -38.88 21.16
CA TRP A 268 6.04 -39.15 20.83
C TRP A 268 5.43 -40.13 21.82
N LYS A 269 4.38 -39.69 22.51
CA LYS A 269 3.54 -40.55 23.35
C LYS A 269 2.36 -41.03 22.50
N GLY A 270 2.13 -42.34 22.50
CA GLY A 270 0.95 -42.92 21.84
C GLY A 270 -0.33 -42.20 22.30
N GLY A 271 -1.23 -41.90 21.36
CA GLY A 271 -2.44 -41.10 21.62
C GLY A 271 -2.41 -39.66 21.08
N GLY A 272 -1.34 -39.26 20.38
CA GLY A 272 -1.25 -37.94 19.75
C GLY A 272 -0.71 -36.85 20.65
N ASP A 273 0.14 -37.22 21.61
CA ASP A 273 0.83 -36.27 22.47
C ASP A 273 2.33 -36.39 22.28
N VAL A 274 3.07 -35.32 22.58
CA VAL A 274 4.53 -35.30 22.53
C VAL A 274 5.07 -34.76 23.84
N ASP A 275 5.96 -35.54 24.46
CA ASP A 275 6.70 -35.14 25.64
C ASP A 275 7.92 -34.34 25.21
N ILE A 276 7.80 -33.02 25.26
CA ILE A 276 8.86 -32.11 24.82
C ILE A 276 9.85 -31.94 25.97
N TRP A 277 11.11 -32.31 25.72
CA TRP A 277 12.20 -32.21 26.68
C TRP A 277 12.95 -30.90 26.56
N HIS A 278 13.10 -30.40 25.33
CA HIS A 278 13.87 -29.19 25.04
C HIS A 278 13.33 -28.47 23.82
N VAL A 279 13.35 -27.13 23.87
CA VAL A 279 13.05 -26.27 22.72
C VAL A 279 14.07 -25.14 22.67
N GLU A 280 14.73 -25.00 21.54
CA GLU A 280 15.78 -24.01 21.36
C GLU A 280 15.74 -23.41 19.97
N GLU A 281 16.11 -22.12 19.86
CA GLU A 281 16.23 -21.43 18.58
C GLU A 281 17.40 -22.04 17.79
N ALA A 282 17.12 -22.56 16.61
CA ALA A 282 18.13 -23.15 15.76
C ALA A 282 19.01 -22.05 15.14
N PRO A 283 20.30 -22.32 14.90
CA PRO A 283 21.20 -21.37 14.24
C PRO A 283 20.63 -20.86 12.91
N ALA A 284 20.89 -19.59 12.62
CA ALA A 284 20.45 -18.95 11.37
C ALA A 284 21.26 -19.45 10.16
N ASP A 285 22.48 -19.95 10.39
CA ASP A 285 23.33 -20.54 9.35
C ASP A 285 22.87 -21.98 9.03
N PRO A 286 22.60 -22.32 7.76
CA PRO A 286 22.13 -23.66 7.39
C PRO A 286 23.12 -24.80 7.66
N GLY A 287 24.43 -24.55 7.64
CA GLY A 287 25.47 -25.54 7.92
C GLY A 287 25.57 -25.84 9.41
N GLU A 288 25.69 -24.79 10.24
CA GLU A 288 25.70 -24.93 11.70
C GLU A 288 24.41 -25.58 12.21
N ARG A 289 23.27 -25.26 11.57
CA ARG A 289 21.98 -25.87 11.88
C ARG A 289 21.94 -27.35 11.51
N ALA A 290 22.56 -27.78 10.42
CA ALA A 290 22.60 -29.19 10.05
C ALA A 290 23.45 -29.99 11.06
N ASP A 291 24.64 -29.47 11.40
CA ASP A 291 25.56 -30.11 12.33
C ASP A 291 24.92 -30.26 13.73
N LEU A 292 24.28 -29.20 14.24
CA LEU A 292 23.62 -29.22 15.56
C LEU A 292 22.35 -30.10 15.56
N CYS A 293 21.64 -30.18 14.42
CA CYS A 293 20.49 -31.07 14.29
C CYS A 293 20.90 -32.55 14.36
N ASP A 294 22.03 -32.90 13.75
CA ASP A 294 22.55 -34.28 13.79
C ASP A 294 23.00 -34.64 15.22
N GLU A 295 23.67 -33.73 15.94
CA GLU A 295 24.03 -33.92 17.35
C GLU A 295 22.78 -34.16 18.24
N TYR A 296 21.77 -33.28 18.15
CA TYR A 296 20.54 -33.46 18.91
C TYR A 296 19.78 -34.73 18.53
N ARG A 297 19.91 -35.20 17.29
CA ARG A 297 19.25 -36.42 16.83
C ARG A 297 19.91 -37.65 17.42
N GLU A 298 21.25 -37.70 17.47
CA GLU A 298 21.98 -38.78 18.13
C GLU A 298 21.61 -38.88 19.62
N ASP A 299 21.52 -37.75 20.31
CA ASP A 299 21.11 -37.68 21.72
C ASP A 299 19.65 -38.10 21.93
N ALA A 300 18.75 -37.62 21.06
CA ALA A 300 17.34 -37.97 21.13
C ALA A 300 17.12 -39.46 20.84
N ASP A 301 17.78 -40.03 19.83
CA ASP A 301 17.64 -41.44 19.46
C ASP A 301 18.07 -42.37 20.61
N ASN A 302 19.12 -42.01 21.35
CA ASN A 302 19.56 -42.75 22.55
C ASN A 302 18.51 -42.75 23.67
N ALA A 303 17.62 -41.76 23.71
CA ALA A 303 16.51 -41.64 24.65
C ALA A 303 15.15 -42.08 24.07
N PHE A 304 15.13 -42.69 22.87
CA PHE A 304 13.91 -43.01 22.11
C PHE A 304 13.04 -41.78 21.79
N GLY A 305 13.66 -40.62 21.62
CA GLY A 305 13.05 -39.36 21.20
C GLY A 305 13.25 -39.07 19.71
N SER A 306 12.91 -37.85 19.31
CA SER A 306 13.08 -37.31 17.97
C SER A 306 13.32 -35.80 18.04
N VAL A 307 13.98 -35.26 17.02
CA VAL A 307 14.17 -33.82 16.83
C VAL A 307 13.35 -33.36 15.63
N GLU A 308 12.52 -32.33 15.82
CA GLU A 308 11.77 -31.68 14.76
C GLU A 308 12.19 -30.21 14.64
N THR A 309 12.37 -29.73 13.41
CA THR A 309 12.60 -28.30 13.16
C THR A 309 11.26 -27.62 12.90
N VAL A 310 10.81 -26.78 13.83
CA VAL A 310 9.54 -26.05 13.76
C VAL A 310 9.80 -24.57 13.55
N TYR A 311 9.15 -23.98 12.57
CA TYR A 311 9.24 -22.54 12.30
C TYR A 311 8.17 -21.82 13.11
N ALA A 312 8.57 -20.97 14.06
CA ALA A 312 7.62 -20.30 14.96
C ALA A 312 8.08 -18.91 15.44
N ALA A 313 7.15 -18.19 16.06
CA ALA A 313 7.34 -16.89 16.71
C ALA A 313 8.30 -16.92 17.90
N SER A 314 8.22 -17.98 18.70
CA SER A 314 8.85 -18.15 20.01
C SER A 314 9.01 -19.65 20.33
N PRO A 315 9.83 -20.02 21.33
CA PRO A 315 9.94 -21.38 21.81
C PRO A 315 8.59 -21.99 22.25
N GLU A 316 7.73 -21.19 22.90
CA GLU A 316 6.42 -21.64 23.36
C GLU A 316 5.47 -21.90 22.18
N ALA A 317 5.56 -21.08 21.14
CA ALA A 317 4.79 -21.26 19.91
C ALA A 317 5.25 -22.51 19.14
N ALA A 318 6.55 -22.77 19.08
CA ALA A 318 7.12 -24.00 18.49
C ALA A 318 6.64 -25.25 19.24
N ALA A 319 6.69 -25.23 20.58
CA ALA A 319 6.20 -26.33 21.41
C ALA A 319 4.69 -26.57 21.23
N ALA A 320 3.90 -25.50 21.15
CA ALA A 320 2.46 -25.60 20.93
C ALA A 320 2.14 -26.15 19.54
N GLN A 321 2.93 -25.81 18.52
CA GLN A 321 2.77 -26.33 17.17
C GLN A 321 3.11 -27.82 17.08
N ALA A 322 4.24 -28.26 17.63
CA ALA A 322 4.60 -29.67 17.67
C ALA A 322 3.51 -30.54 18.34
N ARG A 323 2.92 -30.05 19.44
CA ARG A 323 1.78 -30.73 20.09
C ARG A 323 0.53 -30.79 19.23
N ARG A 324 0.24 -29.76 18.43
CA ARG A 324 -0.91 -29.79 17.50
C ARG A 324 -0.69 -30.80 16.38
N GLU A 325 0.48 -30.78 15.75
CA GLU A 325 0.85 -31.72 14.69
C GLU A 325 0.84 -33.17 15.20
N ALA A 326 1.23 -33.40 16.45
CA ALA A 326 1.15 -34.70 17.09
C ALA A 326 -0.30 -35.23 17.22
N ARG A 327 -1.23 -34.36 17.60
CA ARG A 327 -2.66 -34.69 17.69
C ARG A 327 -3.25 -34.99 16.33
N GLU A 328 -3.00 -34.13 15.35
CA GLU A 328 -3.51 -34.29 13.99
C GLU A 328 -2.98 -35.56 13.30
N THR A 329 -1.70 -35.91 13.54
CA THR A 329 -1.10 -37.13 12.99
C THR A 329 -1.67 -38.40 13.62
N SER A 330 -1.98 -38.36 14.93
CA SER A 330 -2.67 -39.44 15.63
C SER A 330 -4.10 -39.61 15.14
N GLU A 331 -4.86 -38.52 15.02
CA GLU A 331 -6.23 -38.53 14.49
C GLU A 331 -6.27 -39.06 13.05
N ARG A 332 -5.31 -38.67 12.20
CA ARG A 332 -5.18 -39.22 10.84
C ARG A 332 -4.83 -40.71 10.82
N ARG A 333 -3.98 -41.21 11.73
CA ARG A 333 -3.68 -42.65 11.83
C ARG A 333 -4.90 -43.44 12.29
N ILE A 334 -5.60 -42.95 13.32
CA ILE A 334 -6.84 -43.57 13.83
C ILE A 334 -7.92 -43.61 12.74
N HIS A 335 -8.10 -42.54 11.98
CA HIS A 335 -9.06 -42.53 10.87
C HIS A 335 -8.65 -43.44 9.71
N ARG A 336 -7.35 -43.60 9.44
CA ARG A 336 -6.84 -44.50 8.40
C ARG A 336 -6.97 -45.98 8.78
N ASP A 337 -6.85 -46.31 10.06
CA ASP A 337 -7.03 -47.67 10.56
C ASP A 337 -8.52 -48.06 10.68
N LEU A 338 -9.42 -47.09 10.84
CA LEU A 338 -10.89 -47.30 10.78
C LEU A 338 -11.46 -47.39 9.35
N THR A 339 -10.67 -47.02 8.34
CA THR A 339 -11.10 -47.01 6.92
C THR A 339 -10.40 -48.06 6.06
N ARG A 340 -9.61 -48.96 6.66
CA ARG A 340 -9.16 -50.20 6.01
C ARG A 340 -10.15 -51.33 6.30
N PRO A 341 -10.81 -51.92 5.29
CA PRO A 341 -11.63 -53.12 5.48
C PRO A 341 -10.79 -54.34 5.87
#